data_AF-A0A1C3H9U2-F1
#
_entry.id   AF-A0A1C3H9U2-F1
#
_cell.length_a   1.000
_cell.length_b   1.000
_cell.length_c   1.000
_cell.angle_alpha   90.00
_cell.angle_beta   90.00
_cell.angle_gamma   90.00
#
_symmetry.space_group_name_H-M   'P 1'
#
loop_
_entity.id
_entity.type
_entity.pdbx_description
1 polymer ?
#
loop_
_entity_poly.entity_id
_entity_poly.type
_entity_poly.pdbx_seq_one_letter_code
_entity_poly.pdbx_strand_id
1 'polypeptide(L)'
;MRRIRGFTLLEIMLVLLLLGVTSGLVMLSFPADEKALARQGERLNHWLNALAERAEREGVSYGVAFGSGGWRSVAATERDSREEYALPDGIALWLSVEGQTVALDDAAARPPQVWLYPGGETTAFSVALSQGRCLWRLQAPGYFVFETTDIRCDDAENETPAGHDAAGSDGGLDDLRHRLPGADQQHRRPGA
;
A
#
# COMPACT_ATOMS: atom_id res chain seq x y z
N MET A 1 -59.02 -4.21 29.85
CA MET A 1 -59.05 -4.45 28.38
C MET A 1 -57.72 -4.00 27.79
N ARG A 2 -56.87 -4.91 27.32
CA ARG A 2 -55.59 -4.59 26.67
C ARG A 2 -55.84 -4.26 25.21
N ARG A 3 -55.62 -3.00 24.79
CA ARG A 3 -55.61 -2.63 23.36
C ARG A 3 -54.30 -3.12 22.75
N ILE A 4 -54.41 -4.07 21.82
CA ILE A 4 -53.29 -4.46 20.97
C ILE A 4 -53.12 -3.33 19.95
N ARG A 5 -52.01 -2.61 20.02
CA ARG A 5 -51.62 -1.65 18.98
C ARG A 5 -50.95 -2.45 17.86
N GLY A 6 -51.65 -2.63 16.75
CA GLY A 6 -51.07 -3.20 15.53
C GLY A 6 -50.22 -2.15 14.81
N PHE A 7 -49.12 -2.60 14.20
CA PHE A 7 -48.29 -1.78 13.31
C PHE A 7 -49.17 -1.24 12.17
N THR A 8 -49.07 0.05 11.89
CA THR A 8 -49.82 0.63 10.78
C THR A 8 -49.11 0.34 9.46
N LEU A 9 -49.88 0.26 8.35
CA LEU A 9 -49.30 0.11 7.01
C LEU A 9 -48.34 1.26 6.69
N LEU A 10 -48.65 2.47 7.16
CA LEU A 10 -47.80 3.66 7.04
C LEU A 10 -46.45 3.47 7.74
N GLU A 11 -46.44 2.86 8.92
CA GLU A 11 -45.22 2.61 9.69
C GLU A 11 -44.26 1.68 8.94
N ILE A 12 -44.79 0.60 8.34
CA ILE A 12 -43.98 -0.31 7.52
C ILE A 12 -43.49 0.40 6.24
N MET A 13 -44.34 1.19 5.58
CA MET A 13 -43.92 1.96 4.40
C MET A 13 -42.82 2.98 4.74
N LEU A 14 -42.94 3.67 5.87
CA LEU A 14 -41.96 4.65 6.31
C LEU A 14 -40.64 3.98 6.70
N VAL A 15 -40.67 2.84 7.38
CA VAL A 15 -39.45 2.09 7.72
C VAL A 15 -38.72 1.65 6.46
N LEU A 16 -39.44 1.10 5.46
CA LEU A 16 -38.82 0.72 4.18
C LEU A 16 -38.28 1.92 3.41
N LEU A 17 -38.99 3.05 3.42
CA LEU A 17 -38.51 4.30 2.82
C LEU A 17 -37.22 4.77 3.51
N LEU A 18 -37.19 4.80 4.83
CA LEU A 18 -36.03 5.22 5.60
C LEU A 18 -34.85 4.28 5.36
N LEU A 19 -35.06 2.96 5.39
CA LEU A 19 -34.02 1.98 5.05
C LEU A 19 -33.49 2.16 3.63
N GLY A 20 -34.36 2.46 2.66
CA GLY A 20 -33.96 2.72 1.28
C GLY A 20 -33.12 3.98 1.14
N VAL A 21 -33.55 5.09 1.76
CA VAL A 21 -32.84 6.38 1.70
C VAL A 21 -31.49 6.30 2.42
N THR A 22 -31.45 5.72 3.63
CA THR A 22 -30.19 5.59 4.38
C THR A 22 -29.22 4.65 3.66
N SER A 23 -29.70 3.54 3.10
CA SER A 23 -28.86 2.63 2.30
C SER A 23 -28.30 3.32 1.05
N GLY A 24 -29.12 4.13 0.36
CA GLY A 24 -28.69 4.88 -0.81
C GLY A 24 -27.60 5.91 -0.50
N LEU A 25 -27.69 6.59 0.63
CA LEU A 25 -26.72 7.61 1.03
C LEU A 25 -25.35 7.02 1.38
N VAL A 26 -25.32 5.86 2.06
CA VAL A 26 -24.07 5.15 2.40
C VAL A 26 -23.29 4.77 1.13
N MET A 27 -23.97 4.33 0.08
CA MET A 27 -23.32 3.89 -1.16
C MET A 27 -22.64 5.03 -1.95
N LEU A 28 -23.12 6.26 -1.78
CA LEU A 28 -22.56 7.48 -2.35
C LEU A 28 -21.35 8.01 -1.56
N SER A 29 -21.18 7.59 -0.31
CA SER A 29 -20.11 8.09 0.57
C SER A 29 -18.74 7.46 0.30
N PHE A 30 -18.66 6.40 -0.51
CA PHE A 30 -17.38 5.74 -0.81
C PHE A 30 -16.53 6.59 -1.76
N PRO A 31 -15.28 6.94 -1.39
CA PRO A 31 -14.41 7.74 -2.23
C PRO A 31 -14.13 7.03 -3.56
N ALA A 32 -14.08 7.81 -4.64
CA ALA A 32 -13.82 7.29 -5.99
C ALA A 32 -12.47 6.56 -6.08
N ASP A 33 -11.48 7.04 -5.32
CA ASP A 33 -10.13 6.47 -5.22
C ASP A 33 -10.16 5.04 -4.66
N GLU A 34 -10.96 4.76 -3.63
CA GLU A 34 -11.08 3.42 -3.05
C GLU A 34 -11.61 2.42 -4.08
N LYS A 35 -12.67 2.79 -4.81
CA LYS A 35 -13.24 1.93 -5.85
C LYS A 35 -12.29 1.72 -7.01
N ALA A 36 -11.54 2.75 -7.41
CA ALA A 36 -10.55 2.65 -8.47
C ALA A 36 -9.37 1.76 -8.05
N LEU A 37 -8.87 1.95 -6.83
CA LEU A 37 -7.80 1.15 -6.25
C LEU A 37 -8.20 -0.32 -6.08
N ALA A 38 -9.42 -0.59 -5.61
CA ALA A 38 -9.98 -1.95 -5.48
C ALA A 38 -9.90 -2.72 -6.79
N ARG A 39 -10.37 -2.09 -7.88
CA ARG A 39 -10.35 -2.70 -9.21
C ARG A 39 -8.94 -3.03 -9.67
N GLN A 40 -7.93 -2.21 -9.32
CA GLN A 40 -6.55 -2.49 -9.70
C GLN A 40 -5.92 -3.59 -8.85
N GLY A 41 -6.19 -3.61 -7.55
CA GLY A 41 -5.75 -4.69 -6.67
C GLY A 41 -6.32 -6.05 -7.07
N GLU A 42 -7.63 -6.12 -7.30
CA GLU A 42 -8.31 -7.33 -7.78
C GLU A 42 -7.74 -7.81 -9.12
N ARG A 43 -7.50 -6.89 -10.07
CA ARG A 43 -6.90 -7.22 -11.36
C ARG A 43 -5.52 -7.83 -11.20
N LEU A 44 -4.65 -7.21 -10.41
CA LEU A 44 -3.30 -7.72 -10.18
C LEU A 44 -3.34 -9.10 -9.52
N ASN A 45 -4.20 -9.27 -8.51
CA ASN A 45 -4.37 -10.55 -7.83
C ASN A 45 -4.82 -11.66 -8.80
N HIS A 46 -5.88 -11.41 -9.58
CA HIS A 46 -6.37 -12.37 -10.57
C HIS A 46 -5.33 -12.70 -11.62
N TRP A 47 -4.59 -11.70 -12.09
CA TRP A 47 -3.52 -11.89 -13.07
C TRP A 47 -2.37 -12.75 -12.53
N LEU A 48 -1.92 -12.50 -11.28
CA LEU A 48 -0.89 -13.32 -10.64
C LEU A 48 -1.33 -14.77 -10.44
N ASN A 49 -2.58 -15.00 -10.01
CA ASN A 49 -3.12 -16.35 -9.87
C ASN A 49 -3.18 -17.07 -11.23
N ALA A 50 -3.66 -16.40 -12.28
CA ALA A 50 -3.70 -16.98 -13.62
C ALA A 50 -2.30 -17.30 -14.18
N LEU A 51 -1.31 -16.46 -13.87
CA LEU A 51 0.08 -16.68 -14.26
C LEU A 51 0.72 -17.85 -13.50
N ALA A 52 0.42 -17.98 -12.21
CA ALA A 52 0.85 -19.11 -11.38
C ALA A 52 0.29 -20.44 -11.90
N GLU A 53 -1.02 -20.50 -12.17
CA GLU A 53 -1.64 -21.68 -12.80
C GLU A 53 -1.02 -22.00 -14.16
N ARG A 54 -0.67 -20.98 -14.95
CA ARG A 54 -0.01 -21.17 -16.25
C ARG A 54 1.39 -21.76 -16.08
N ALA A 55 2.16 -21.27 -15.10
CA ALA A 55 3.48 -21.81 -14.79
C ALA A 55 3.42 -23.32 -14.48
N GLU A 56 2.46 -23.74 -13.64
CA GLU A 56 2.24 -25.15 -13.31
C GLU A 56 1.78 -25.97 -14.52
N ARG A 57 0.79 -25.47 -15.26
CA ARG A 57 0.22 -26.19 -16.43
C ARG A 57 1.23 -26.40 -17.54
N GLU A 58 2.09 -25.40 -17.79
CA GLU A 58 3.06 -25.43 -18.89
C GLU A 58 4.43 -25.98 -18.46
N GLY A 59 4.69 -26.09 -17.15
CA GLY A 59 5.96 -26.56 -16.62
C GLY A 59 7.12 -25.59 -16.85
N VAL A 60 6.83 -24.29 -17.01
CA VAL A 60 7.84 -23.25 -17.27
C VAL A 60 7.80 -22.14 -16.24
N SER A 61 8.95 -21.54 -15.97
CA SER A 61 9.04 -20.38 -15.07
C SER A 61 8.59 -19.09 -15.77
N TYR A 62 7.81 -18.31 -15.04
CA TYR A 62 7.35 -16.99 -15.45
C TYR A 62 7.97 -15.92 -14.56
N GLY A 63 8.65 -14.95 -15.17
CA GLY A 63 9.09 -13.74 -14.52
C GLY A 63 7.97 -12.70 -14.48
N VAL A 64 7.90 -11.94 -13.39
CA VAL A 64 7.03 -10.77 -13.25
C VAL A 64 7.92 -9.55 -13.08
N ALA A 65 7.74 -8.59 -13.99
CA ALA A 65 8.40 -7.28 -13.93
C ALA A 65 7.36 -6.24 -13.53
N PHE A 66 7.60 -5.59 -12.40
CA PHE A 66 6.89 -4.40 -11.94
C PHE A 66 7.67 -3.15 -12.34
N GLY A 67 6.95 -2.12 -12.76
CA GLY A 67 7.45 -0.76 -13.01
C GLY A 67 6.54 0.26 -12.31
N SER A 68 6.96 1.52 -12.31
CA SER A 68 6.15 2.61 -11.73
C SER A 68 4.79 2.76 -12.42
N GLY A 69 4.75 2.52 -13.74
CA GLY A 69 3.52 2.62 -14.54
C GLY A 69 2.77 1.30 -14.77
N GLY A 70 3.14 0.17 -14.15
CA GLY A 70 2.46 -1.10 -14.45
C GLY A 70 3.22 -2.37 -14.12
N TRP A 71 2.77 -3.47 -14.70
CA TRP A 71 3.42 -4.79 -14.58
C TRP A 71 3.30 -5.59 -15.86
N ARG A 72 4.24 -6.53 -16.05
CA ARG A 72 4.23 -7.45 -17.19
C ARG A 72 4.82 -8.81 -16.85
N SER A 73 4.37 -9.84 -17.59
CA SER A 73 5.01 -11.15 -17.56
C SER A 73 6.22 -11.22 -18.51
N VAL A 74 7.17 -12.08 -18.17
CA VAL A 74 8.30 -12.50 -19.00
C VAL A 74 8.38 -14.01 -18.94
N ALA A 75 8.00 -14.71 -20.00
CA ALA A 75 8.24 -16.14 -20.08
C ALA A 75 9.76 -16.41 -20.20
N ALA A 76 10.27 -17.42 -19.48
CA ALA A 76 11.67 -17.83 -19.59
C ALA A 76 12.01 -18.43 -20.96
N THR A 77 11.00 -18.92 -21.69
CA THR A 77 11.11 -19.48 -23.04
C THR A 77 10.38 -18.55 -24.00
N GLU A 78 11.07 -18.07 -25.05
CA GLU A 78 10.72 -16.93 -25.91
C GLU A 78 9.46 -17.08 -26.79
N ARG A 79 8.40 -17.77 -26.36
CA ARG A 79 7.11 -17.76 -27.06
C ARG A 79 6.12 -16.83 -26.37
N ASP A 80 6.22 -15.57 -26.78
CA ASP A 80 5.07 -14.77 -27.20
C ASP A 80 3.85 -14.82 -26.28
N SER A 81 3.97 -14.14 -25.14
CA SER A 81 2.83 -13.46 -24.50
C SER A 81 3.37 -12.45 -23.48
N ARG A 82 3.67 -11.24 -23.95
CA ARG A 82 3.90 -10.08 -23.09
C ARG A 82 2.52 -9.57 -22.67
N GLU A 83 1.95 -10.18 -21.64
CA GLU A 83 0.77 -9.62 -21.00
C GLU A 83 1.24 -8.46 -20.14
N GLU A 84 1.16 -7.26 -20.69
CA GLU A 84 1.56 -6.01 -20.06
C GLU A 84 0.32 -5.22 -19.66
N TYR A 85 0.31 -4.77 -18.42
CA TYR A 85 -0.75 -3.95 -17.86
C TYR A 85 -0.19 -2.59 -17.47
N ALA A 86 -0.78 -1.53 -18.04
CA ALA A 86 -0.51 -0.16 -17.66
C ALA A 86 -1.47 0.27 -16.54
N LEU A 87 -0.91 0.81 -15.46
CA LEU A 87 -1.65 1.41 -14.37
C LEU A 87 -2.31 2.72 -14.85
N PRO A 88 -3.54 3.01 -14.40
CA PRO A 88 -4.13 4.34 -14.55
C PRO A 88 -3.33 5.43 -13.82
N ASP A 89 -3.47 6.66 -14.30
CA ASP A 89 -2.89 7.83 -13.65
C ASP A 89 -3.35 7.96 -12.19
N GLY A 90 -2.45 8.44 -11.32
CA GLY A 90 -2.72 8.67 -9.90
C GLY A 90 -2.59 7.44 -9.01
N ILE A 91 -2.32 6.26 -9.57
CA ILE A 91 -2.02 5.05 -8.80
C ILE A 91 -0.51 4.86 -8.75
N ALA A 92 0.05 4.84 -7.54
CA ALA A 92 1.45 4.54 -7.30
C ALA A 92 1.62 3.06 -6.89
N LEU A 93 2.71 2.45 -7.34
CA LEU A 93 3.08 1.07 -7.04
C LEU A 93 4.38 1.02 -6.25
N TRP A 94 4.39 0.22 -5.19
CA TRP A 94 5.57 -0.07 -4.38
C TRP A 94 5.82 -1.58 -4.36
N LEU A 95 7.08 -1.97 -4.51
CA LEU A 95 7.50 -3.36 -4.48
C LEU A 95 8.52 -3.58 -3.36
N SER A 96 8.35 -4.65 -2.62
CA SER A 96 9.37 -5.21 -1.74
C SER A 96 9.60 -6.67 -2.11
N VAL A 97 10.85 -7.05 -2.32
CA VAL A 97 11.28 -8.41 -2.65
C VAL A 97 12.18 -8.89 -1.53
N GLU A 98 11.87 -10.05 -0.95
CA GLU A 98 12.61 -10.63 0.18
C GLU A 98 12.77 -9.64 1.37
N GLY A 99 11.76 -8.79 1.57
CA GLY A 99 11.75 -7.76 2.61
C GLY A 99 12.52 -6.48 2.26
N GLN A 100 13.15 -6.39 1.10
CA GLN A 100 13.87 -5.20 0.64
C GLN A 100 13.05 -4.41 -0.38
N THR A 101 12.91 -3.11 -0.14
CA THR A 101 12.22 -2.21 -1.07
C THR A 101 13.00 -2.10 -2.38
N VAL A 102 12.30 -2.31 -3.49
CA VAL A 102 12.85 -2.20 -4.84
C VAL A 102 12.42 -0.87 -5.43
N ALA A 103 13.39 -0.03 -5.81
CA ALA A 103 13.12 1.20 -6.53
C ALA A 103 12.55 0.86 -7.92
N LEU A 104 11.39 1.39 -8.25
CA LEU A 104 10.75 1.21 -9.56
C LEU A 104 10.98 2.44 -10.42
N ASP A 105 11.29 2.21 -11.69
CA ASP A 105 11.37 3.23 -12.73
C ASP A 105 10.57 2.74 -13.94
N ASP A 106 10.32 3.65 -14.87
CA ASP A 106 9.56 3.36 -16.09
C ASP A 106 10.38 2.58 -17.13
N ALA A 107 11.52 1.99 -16.76
CA ALA A 107 12.35 1.27 -17.72
C ALA A 107 11.67 -0.07 -18.10
N ALA A 108 10.93 -0.03 -19.21
CA ALA A 108 10.31 -1.19 -19.86
C ALA A 108 11.25 -2.39 -20.08
N ALA A 109 12.57 -2.19 -20.01
CA ALA A 109 13.61 -3.20 -20.22
C ALA A 109 14.18 -3.85 -18.93
N ARG A 110 13.66 -3.55 -17.73
CA ARG A 110 14.21 -4.18 -16.51
C ARG A 110 13.98 -5.70 -16.47
N PRO A 111 14.92 -6.47 -15.89
CA PRO A 111 14.72 -7.89 -15.63
C PRO A 111 13.56 -8.08 -14.64
N PRO A 112 12.85 -9.22 -14.73
CA PRO A 112 11.79 -9.55 -13.76
C PRO A 112 12.38 -9.59 -12.34
N GLN A 113 11.66 -8.99 -11.39
CA GLN A 113 12.07 -8.96 -9.98
C GLN A 113 11.51 -10.14 -9.19
N VAL A 114 10.41 -10.73 -9.69
CA VAL A 114 9.73 -11.86 -9.07
C VAL A 114 9.69 -13.00 -10.08
N TRP A 115 9.92 -14.22 -9.61
CA TRP A 115 9.83 -15.44 -10.40
C TRP A 115 8.78 -16.37 -9.82
N LEU A 116 7.92 -16.90 -10.69
CA LEU A 116 6.95 -17.95 -10.39
C LEU A 116 7.49 -19.25 -11.01
N TYR A 117 7.70 -20.25 -10.18
CA TYR A 117 8.27 -21.54 -10.58
C TYR A 117 7.16 -22.58 -10.74
N PRO A 118 7.28 -23.51 -11.72
CA PRO A 118 6.25 -24.51 -11.99
C PRO A 118 6.01 -25.50 -10.82
N GLY A 119 6.88 -25.52 -9.81
CA GLY A 119 6.72 -26.33 -8.60
C GLY A 119 5.84 -25.72 -7.51
N GLY A 120 5.22 -24.56 -7.75
CA GLY A 120 4.39 -23.86 -6.76
C GLY A 120 5.15 -22.86 -5.88
N GLU A 121 6.45 -22.70 -6.13
CA GLU A 121 7.33 -21.76 -5.44
C GLU A 121 7.31 -20.40 -6.16
N THR A 122 7.51 -19.32 -5.41
CA THR A 122 7.69 -17.98 -5.97
C THR A 122 8.77 -17.23 -5.19
N THR A 123 9.39 -16.22 -5.79
CA THR A 123 10.12 -15.23 -5.00
C THR A 123 9.21 -14.67 -3.91
N ALA A 124 9.70 -14.48 -2.68
CA ALA A 124 8.92 -13.82 -1.64
C ALA A 124 8.80 -12.32 -1.96
N PHE A 125 7.59 -11.78 -2.04
CA PHE A 125 7.37 -10.37 -2.35
C PHE A 125 6.12 -9.79 -1.69
N SER A 126 6.10 -8.47 -1.60
CA SER A 126 4.88 -7.71 -1.34
C SER A 126 4.78 -6.56 -2.34
N VAL A 127 3.59 -6.37 -2.87
CA VAL A 127 3.26 -5.28 -3.77
C VAL A 127 2.17 -4.44 -3.12
N ALA A 128 2.33 -3.13 -3.13
CA ALA A 128 1.33 -2.20 -2.62
C ALA A 128 0.95 -1.21 -3.71
N LEU A 129 -0.36 -0.98 -3.84
CA LEU A 129 -0.93 0.05 -4.69
C LEU A 129 -1.51 1.14 -3.79
N SER A 130 -1.26 2.40 -4.12
CA SER A 130 -1.85 3.53 -3.40
C SER A 130 -2.47 4.55 -4.35
N GLN A 131 -3.61 5.09 -3.98
CA GLN A 131 -4.26 6.20 -4.67
C GLN A 131 -4.82 7.18 -3.64
N GLY A 132 -4.38 8.43 -3.70
CA GLY A 132 -4.70 9.43 -2.68
C GLY A 132 -4.27 8.95 -1.29
N ARG A 133 -5.26 8.74 -0.42
CA ARG A 133 -5.08 8.25 0.97
C ARG A 133 -5.36 6.76 1.14
N CYS A 134 -5.71 6.07 0.07
CA CYS A 134 -6.09 4.67 0.10
C CYS A 134 -4.90 3.79 -0.28
N LEU A 135 -4.72 2.69 0.44
CA LEU A 135 -3.66 1.71 0.24
C LEU A 135 -4.27 0.30 0.14
N TRP A 136 -3.80 -0.46 -0.83
CA TRP A 136 -4.07 -1.88 -1.00
C TRP A 136 -2.73 -2.63 -1.07
N ARG A 137 -2.66 -3.85 -0.52
CA ARG A 137 -1.45 -4.67 -0.53
C ARG A 137 -1.76 -6.12 -0.85
N LEU A 138 -0.84 -6.75 -1.58
CA LEU A 138 -0.75 -8.19 -1.78
C LEU A 138 0.62 -8.69 -1.36
N GLN A 139 0.67 -9.86 -0.73
CA GLN A 139 1.90 -10.53 -0.33
C GLN A 139 1.93 -11.98 -0.78
N ALA A 140 3.12 -12.44 -1.15
CA ALA A 140 3.43 -13.84 -1.37
C ALA A 140 4.67 -14.20 -0.53
N PRO A 141 4.56 -15.11 0.45
CA PRO A 141 5.66 -15.44 1.36
C PRO A 141 6.73 -16.36 0.74
N GLY A 142 6.58 -16.80 -0.52
CA GLY A 142 7.52 -17.68 -1.21
C GLY A 142 6.88 -18.88 -1.93
N TYR A 143 5.56 -19.00 -1.88
CA TYR A 143 4.76 -20.02 -2.56
C TYR A 143 3.52 -19.38 -3.17
N PHE A 144 2.78 -20.11 -4.01
CA PHE A 144 1.57 -19.64 -4.71
C PHE A 144 0.36 -19.43 -3.79
N VAL A 145 0.53 -18.58 -2.80
CA VAL A 145 -0.53 -18.04 -1.97
C VAL A 145 -0.36 -16.53 -1.98
N PHE A 146 -1.31 -15.88 -2.65
CA PHE A 146 -1.36 -14.43 -2.78
C PHE A 146 -2.40 -13.89 -1.81
N GLU A 147 -1.95 -13.39 -0.67
CA GLU A 147 -2.83 -12.81 0.34
C GLU A 147 -3.01 -11.33 0.09
N THR A 148 -4.26 -10.88 0.07
CA THR A 148 -4.60 -9.46 -0.11
C THR A 148 -5.09 -8.86 1.20
N THR A 149 -4.79 -7.59 1.44
CA THR A 149 -5.40 -6.83 2.54
C THR A 149 -6.65 -6.11 2.04
N ASP A 150 -7.61 -5.88 2.94
CA ASP A 150 -8.65 -4.88 2.71
C ASP A 150 -8.03 -3.51 2.44
N ILE A 151 -8.74 -2.68 1.68
CA ILE A 151 -8.30 -1.31 1.41
C ILE A 151 -8.38 -0.50 2.69
N ARG A 152 -7.31 0.23 2.98
CA ARG A 152 -7.27 1.16 4.12
C ARG A 152 -7.14 2.57 3.57
N CYS A 153 -8.11 3.43 3.86
CA CYS A 153 -8.08 4.84 3.53
C CYS A 153 -7.91 5.64 4.82
N ASP A 154 -6.84 6.43 4.91
CA ASP A 154 -6.61 7.27 6.10
C ASP A 154 -7.52 8.51 6.04
N ASP A 155 -8.52 8.55 6.90
CA ASP A 155 -9.39 9.72 7.06
C ASP A 155 -8.60 10.84 7.74
N ALA A 156 -8.01 11.76 6.96
CA ALA A 156 -7.48 13.00 7.49
C ALA A 156 -8.64 13.91 7.97
N GLU A 157 -9.24 13.56 9.11
CA GLU A 157 -9.95 14.47 9.99
C GLU A 157 -9.29 14.37 11.36
N ASN A 158 -8.59 15.45 11.71
CA ASN A 158 -8.07 15.79 13.05
C ASN A 158 -6.60 15.47 13.38
N GLU A 159 -5.68 16.18 12.72
CA GLU A 159 -4.54 16.77 13.43
C GLU A 159 -4.51 18.28 13.17
N THR A 160 -5.46 18.99 13.79
CA THR A 160 -5.19 20.39 14.15
C THR A 160 -4.21 20.34 15.32
N PRO A 161 -3.00 20.92 15.25
CA PRO A 161 -2.18 21.06 16.44
C PRO A 161 -2.86 22.11 17.33
N ALA A 162 -3.63 21.64 18.31
CA ALA A 162 -4.17 22.49 19.35
C ALA A 162 -3.00 23.05 20.16
N GLY A 163 -2.65 24.31 19.91
CA GLY A 163 -1.84 25.08 20.82
C GLY A 163 -2.69 25.50 22.02
N HIS A 164 -2.38 24.97 23.20
CA HIS A 164 -2.42 25.72 24.46
C HIS A 164 -1.76 24.89 25.57
N ASP A 165 -0.63 25.36 26.07
CA ASP A 165 -0.50 25.66 27.49
C ASP A 165 0.63 26.66 27.71
N ALA A 166 0.23 27.82 28.19
CA ALA A 166 1.11 28.85 28.71
C ALA A 166 1.48 28.51 30.15
N ALA A 167 2.77 28.60 30.49
CA ALA A 167 3.21 28.88 31.86
C ALA A 167 4.54 29.62 31.78
N GLY A 168 4.49 30.92 32.07
CA GLY A 168 5.68 31.71 32.31
C GLY A 168 6.32 31.35 33.65
N SER A 169 7.64 31.47 33.72
CA SER A 169 8.31 31.94 34.93
C SER A 169 9.51 32.76 34.51
N ASP A 170 9.37 34.06 34.73
CA ASP A 170 10.43 35.03 34.87
C ASP A 170 11.28 34.69 36.11
N GLY A 171 12.57 35.03 36.09
CA GLY A 171 13.43 35.01 37.28
C GLY A 171 14.86 34.51 37.08
N GLY A 172 15.81 35.45 37.10
CA GLY A 172 17.10 35.23 37.79
C GLY A 172 18.37 35.39 36.97
N LEU A 173 18.94 36.58 37.05
CA LEU A 173 20.35 36.91 36.78
C LEU A 173 21.32 36.12 37.69
N ASP A 174 22.59 36.13 37.27
CA ASP A 174 23.83 35.81 38.02
C ASP A 174 24.27 34.34 38.04
N ASP A 175 25.38 34.00 37.37
CA ASP A 175 26.71 34.27 37.94
C ASP A 175 27.84 34.07 36.91
N LEU A 176 28.88 34.86 37.12
CA LEU A 176 30.09 35.07 36.37
C LEU A 176 31.08 33.89 36.44
N ARG A 177 31.84 33.74 35.35
CA ARG A 177 33.30 33.52 35.29
C ARG A 177 33.94 32.35 36.05
N HIS A 178 34.58 31.48 35.26
CA HIS A 178 36.03 31.12 35.26
C HIS A 178 36.13 29.74 34.57
N ARG A 179 37.04 29.38 33.66
CA ARG A 179 38.43 29.77 33.40
C ARG A 179 38.83 29.11 32.05
N LEU A 180 39.36 29.87 31.10
CA LEU A 180 40.28 29.38 30.04
C LEU A 180 41.73 29.55 30.57
N PRO A 181 42.83 29.23 29.84
CA PRO A 181 43.11 28.22 28.81
C PRO A 181 44.48 27.51 29.04
N GLY A 182 44.90 26.63 28.13
CA GLY A 182 46.30 26.17 27.98
C GLY A 182 46.35 24.84 27.21
N ALA A 183 46.54 24.83 25.88
CA ALA A 183 47.77 25.09 25.11
C ALA A 183 48.74 23.89 25.06
N ASP A 184 49.07 23.55 23.81
CA ASP A 184 50.37 23.11 23.30
C ASP A 184 50.65 21.63 22.93
N GLN A 185 50.80 21.49 21.59
CA GLN A 185 51.97 20.99 20.85
C GLN A 185 52.28 19.47 20.90
N GLN A 186 52.13 18.74 19.78
CA GLN A 186 53.01 18.73 18.59
C GLN A 186 54.33 17.98 18.82
N HIS A 187 54.44 16.79 18.22
CA HIS A 187 55.63 16.04 17.73
C HIS A 187 55.27 14.55 17.70
N ARG A 188 55.73 13.67 16.81
CA ARG A 188 56.62 13.68 15.64
C ARG A 188 56.45 12.27 15.01
N ARG A 189 56.42 12.22 13.67
CA ARG A 189 56.99 11.25 12.69
C ARG A 189 58.00 10.16 13.17
N PRO A 190 58.52 9.26 12.29
CA PRO A 190 58.08 8.75 10.96
C PRO A 190 58.35 7.22 10.76
N GLY A 191 58.12 6.70 9.53
CA GLY A 191 59.08 5.74 8.94
C GLY A 191 58.55 4.75 7.88
N ALA A 192 59.09 4.92 6.65
CA ALA A 192 59.19 3.98 5.51
C ALA A 192 57.91 3.56 4.76
#